data_AF-A0A534A4E1-F1
#
_entry.id   AF-A0A534A4E1-F1
#
_cell.length_a   1.000
_cell.length_b   1.000
_cell.length_c   1.000
_cell.angle_alpha   90.00
_cell.angle_beta   90.00
_cell.angle_gamma   90.00
#
_symmetry.space_group_name_H-M   'P 1'
#
loop_
_entity.id
_entity.type
_entity.pdbx_description
1 polymer ?
#
loop_
_entity_poly.entity_id
_entity_poly.type
_entity_poly.pdbx_seq_one_letter_code
_entity_poly.pdbx_strand_id
1 'polypeptide(L)'
;MSKRRLKITITWLALAIFLKYIAVGLIYYYQVYYRGDYTFIAKQIIMQTKGFPIYSNDSVATGLSVTAEIDRLIYPSPPLCESNFANEKNYFVINDRIDTKLGKLYKTIKLGKQGTYIYLLCQGNACYSH
;
A
#
# COMPACT_ATOMS: atom_id res chain seq x y z
N MET A 1 -39.73 5.63 34.00
CA MET A 1 -39.01 4.47 33.45
C MET A 1 -38.47 3.62 34.59
N SER A 2 -38.74 2.31 34.65
CA SER A 2 -38.29 1.45 35.77
C SER A 2 -36.76 1.39 35.86
N LYS A 3 -36.18 1.54 37.06
CA LYS A 3 -34.73 1.44 37.33
C LYS A 3 -34.10 0.18 36.73
N ARG A 4 -34.86 -0.93 36.66
CA ARG A 4 -34.44 -2.19 36.05
C ARG A 4 -34.26 -2.07 34.54
N ARG A 5 -35.19 -1.38 33.85
CA ARG A 5 -35.09 -1.14 32.40
C ARG A 5 -33.91 -0.22 32.08
N LEU A 6 -33.70 0.82 32.90
CA LEU A 6 -32.55 1.72 32.74
C LEU A 6 -31.21 0.98 32.84
N LYS A 7 -31.02 0.12 33.86
CA LYS A 7 -29.79 -0.68 34.01
C LYS A 7 -29.56 -1.60 32.81
N ILE A 8 -30.59 -2.28 32.33
CA ILE A 8 -30.50 -3.17 31.16
C ILE A 8 -30.07 -2.37 29.92
N THR A 9 -30.70 -1.22 29.66
CA THR A 9 -30.32 -0.36 28.53
C THR A 9 -28.87 0.11 28.61
N ILE A 10 -28.42 0.55 29.80
CA ILE A 10 -27.03 0.99 30.00
C ILE A 10 -26.05 -0.16 29.76
N THR A 11 -26.33 -1.37 30.27
CA THR A 11 -25.47 -2.54 30.04
C THR A 11 -25.37 -2.89 28.56
N TRP A 12 -26.48 -2.89 27.83
CA TRP A 12 -26.47 -3.15 26.38
C TRP A 12 -25.72 -2.08 25.60
N LEU A 13 -25.87 -0.81 25.96
CA LEU A 13 -25.13 0.28 25.33
C LEU A 13 -23.62 0.16 25.59
N ALA A 14 -23.23 -0.12 26.84
CA ALA A 14 -21.84 -0.33 27.20
C ALA A 14 -21.24 -1.53 26.44
N LEU A 15 -21.99 -2.63 26.34
CA LEU A 15 -21.59 -3.80 25.56
C LEU A 15 -21.41 -3.47 24.07
N ALA A 16 -22.35 -2.73 23.47
CA ALA A 16 -22.26 -2.34 22.06
C ALA A 16 -21.03 -1.44 21.78
N ILE A 17 -20.75 -0.49 22.68
CA ILE A 17 -19.56 0.37 22.60
C ILE A 17 -18.30 -0.49 22.70
N PHE A 18 -18.24 -1.40 23.67
CA PHE A 18 -17.10 -2.29 23.86
C PHE A 18 -16.84 -3.18 22.63
N LEU A 19 -17.89 -3.80 22.08
CA LEU A 19 -17.79 -4.61 20.87
C LEU A 19 -17.32 -3.79 19.66
N LYS A 20 -17.74 -2.53 19.54
CA LYS A 20 -17.26 -1.64 18.48
C LYS A 20 -15.75 -1.41 18.57
N TYR A 21 -15.22 -1.16 19.76
CA TYR A 21 -13.76 -0.98 19.93
C TYR A 21 -12.99 -2.26 19.65
N ILE A 22 -13.50 -3.43 20.05
CA ILE A 22 -12.90 -4.72 19.68
C ILE A 22 -12.86 -4.86 18.16
N ALA A 23 -13.97 -4.58 17.46
CA ALA A 23 -14.04 -4.67 16.02
C ALA A 23 -13.02 -3.74 15.33
N VAL A 24 -12.88 -2.50 15.80
CA VAL A 24 -11.87 -1.56 15.30
C VAL A 24 -10.45 -2.10 15.52
N GLY A 25 -10.15 -2.64 16.70
CA GLY A 25 -8.84 -3.24 17.01
C GLY A 25 -8.52 -4.44 16.12
N LEU A 26 -9.49 -5.32 15.88
CA LEU A 26 -9.35 -6.48 14.98
C LEU A 26 -9.13 -6.06 13.53
N ILE A 27 -9.86 -5.04 13.05
CA ILE A 27 -9.67 -4.50 11.70
C ILE A 27 -8.28 -3.89 11.57
N TYR A 28 -7.83 -3.10 12.54
CA TYR A 28 -6.49 -2.53 12.54
C TYR A 28 -5.40 -3.61 12.51
N TYR A 29 -5.52 -4.62 13.36
CA TYR A 29 -4.59 -5.76 13.38
C TYR A 29 -4.59 -6.49 12.04
N TYR A 30 -5.76 -6.74 11.44
CA TYR A 30 -5.87 -7.37 10.14
C TYR A 30 -5.19 -6.54 9.03
N GLN A 31 -5.39 -5.22 9.00
CA GLN A 31 -4.75 -4.35 8.02
C GLN A 31 -3.22 -4.39 8.16
N VAL A 32 -2.67 -4.18 9.35
CA VAL A 32 -1.22 -4.10 9.53
C VAL A 32 -0.54 -5.47 9.36
N TYR A 33 -1.09 -6.51 9.97
CA TYR A 33 -0.45 -7.82 10.02
C TYR A 33 -0.72 -8.68 8.79
N TYR A 34 -1.98 -8.74 8.32
CA TYR A 34 -2.33 -9.58 7.18
C TYR A 34 -2.07 -8.89 5.84
N ARG A 35 -2.47 -7.63 5.69
CA ARG A 35 -2.31 -6.87 4.44
C ARG A 35 -0.95 -6.18 4.31
N GLY A 36 -0.35 -5.80 5.43
CA GLY A 36 0.98 -5.17 5.47
C GLY A 36 0.93 -3.66 5.58
N ASP A 37 2.09 -3.06 5.86
CA ASP A 37 2.24 -1.62 6.00
C ASP A 37 2.59 -0.97 4.65
N TYR A 38 1.58 -0.48 3.94
CA TYR A 38 1.77 0.18 2.64
C TYR A 38 2.59 1.47 2.74
N THR A 39 2.52 2.18 3.87
CA THR A 39 3.27 3.43 4.09
C THR A 39 4.76 3.13 4.17
N PHE A 40 5.13 2.10 4.92
CA PHE A 40 6.52 1.66 5.03
C PHE A 40 7.07 1.25 3.66
N ILE A 41 6.30 0.49 2.88
CA ILE A 41 6.72 0.04 1.55
C ILE A 41 6.84 1.19 0.56
N ALA A 42 5.88 2.13 0.55
CA ALA A 42 5.94 3.34 -0.28
C ALA A 42 7.22 4.14 0.01
N LYS A 43 7.54 4.37 1.29
CA LYS A 43 8.80 5.03 1.69
C LYS A 43 10.04 4.28 1.22
N GLN A 44 10.04 2.95 1.33
CA GLN A 44 11.15 2.14 0.82
C GLN A 44 11.33 2.31 -0.69
N ILE A 45 10.25 2.26 -1.47
CA ILE A 45 10.31 2.44 -2.93
C ILE A 45 10.85 3.83 -3.28
N ILE A 46 10.33 4.89 -2.65
CA ILE A 46 10.80 6.27 -2.87
C ILE A 46 12.30 6.39 -2.56
N MET A 47 12.76 5.82 -1.44
CA MET A 47 14.18 5.85 -1.08
C MET A 47 15.07 5.06 -2.07
N GLN A 48 14.62 3.89 -2.52
CA GLN A 48 15.40 3.03 -3.41
C GLN A 48 15.49 3.55 -4.84
N THR A 49 14.48 4.30 -5.27
CA THR A 49 14.41 4.86 -6.63
C THR A 49 15.25 6.12 -6.80
N LYS A 50 15.84 6.68 -5.72
CA LYS A 50 16.82 7.78 -5.73
C LYS A 50 16.47 8.98 -6.65
N GLY A 51 15.18 9.28 -6.78
CA GLY A 51 14.69 10.39 -7.62
C GLY A 51 14.51 10.06 -9.11
N PHE A 52 14.72 8.81 -9.54
CA PHE A 52 14.26 8.35 -10.84
C PHE A 52 12.71 8.35 -10.90
N PRO A 53 12.11 8.65 -12.06
CA PRO A 53 10.67 8.55 -12.25
C PRO A 53 10.14 7.17 -11.87
N ILE A 54 8.99 7.16 -11.20
CA ILE A 54 8.28 5.95 -10.79
C ILE A 54 6.94 5.94 -11.52
N TYR A 55 6.60 4.80 -12.11
CA TYR A 55 5.33 4.55 -12.77
C TYR A 55 4.60 3.39 -12.09
N SER A 56 3.29 3.28 -12.30
CA SER A 56 2.49 2.19 -11.77
C SER A 56 1.62 1.57 -12.86
N ASN A 57 1.81 0.27 -13.11
CA ASN A 57 0.97 -0.53 -13.99
C ASN A 57 0.22 -1.63 -13.21
N ASP A 58 0.33 -1.59 -11.87
CA ASP A 58 -0.30 -2.56 -11.00
C ASP A 58 -1.82 -2.32 -10.94
N SER A 59 -2.58 -3.31 -11.39
CA SER A 59 -4.05 -3.27 -11.42
C SER A 59 -4.69 -3.96 -10.20
N VAL A 60 -3.89 -4.47 -9.27
CA VAL A 60 -4.34 -5.21 -8.08
C VAL A 60 -4.46 -4.25 -6.90
N ALA A 61 -5.45 -4.50 -6.04
CA ALA A 61 -5.76 -3.64 -4.89
C ALA A 61 -4.55 -3.33 -4.00
N THR A 62 -3.62 -4.28 -3.85
CA THR A 62 -2.41 -4.10 -3.05
C THR A 62 -1.41 -3.15 -3.68
N GLY A 63 -1.18 -3.25 -4.99
CA GLY A 63 -0.31 -2.31 -5.70
C GLY A 63 -0.91 -0.92 -5.75
N LEU A 64 -2.21 -0.81 -6.04
CA LEU A 64 -2.94 0.46 -5.97
C LEU A 64 -2.86 1.12 -4.59
N SER A 65 -2.89 0.34 -3.50
CA SER A 65 -2.74 0.88 -2.15
C SER A 65 -1.34 1.44 -1.91
N VAL A 66 -0.30 0.80 -2.46
CA VAL A 66 1.07 1.31 -2.38
C VAL A 66 1.26 2.54 -3.26
N THR A 67 0.74 2.53 -4.49
CA THR A 67 0.76 3.67 -5.41
C THR A 67 0.09 4.90 -4.80
N ALA A 68 -1.13 4.75 -4.28
CA ALA A 68 -1.85 5.84 -3.61
C ALA A 68 -1.06 6.40 -2.42
N GLU A 69 -0.32 5.55 -1.71
CA GLU A 69 0.48 5.99 -0.57
C GLU A 69 1.79 6.66 -0.98
N ILE A 70 2.36 6.30 -2.14
CA ILE A 70 3.43 7.07 -2.76
C ILE A 70 2.90 8.45 -3.15
N ASP A 71 1.75 8.54 -3.84
CA ASP A 71 1.14 9.81 -4.26
C ASP A 71 0.91 10.74 -3.06
N ARG A 72 0.40 10.19 -1.94
CA ARG A 72 0.22 10.93 -0.69
C ARG A 72 1.53 11.46 -0.13
N LEU A 73 2.61 10.69 -0.22
CA LEU A 73 3.93 11.04 0.33
C LEU A 73 4.71 12.03 -0.54
N ILE A 74 4.50 12.04 -1.85
CA ILE A 74 5.20 12.94 -2.79
C ILE A 74 4.46 14.26 -3.03
N TYR A 75 3.21 14.40 -2.57
CA TYR A 75 2.44 15.64 -2.67
C TYR A 75 3.26 16.86 -2.17
N PRO A 76 3.30 17.98 -2.91
CA PRO A 76 2.44 18.35 -4.05
C PRO A 76 2.94 17.93 -5.45
N SER A 77 3.88 16.99 -5.54
CA SER A 77 4.36 16.48 -6.83
C SER A 77 3.25 15.75 -7.60
N PRO A 78 3.33 15.67 -8.94
CA PRO A 78 2.36 14.92 -9.75
C PRO A 78 2.26 13.45 -9.29
N PRO A 79 1.05 12.86 -9.29
CA PRO A 79 0.87 11.47 -8.95
C PRO A 79 1.53 10.53 -9.98
N LEU A 80 1.73 9.28 -9.58
CA LEU A 80 2.25 8.23 -10.44
C LEU A 80 1.28 7.97 -11.60
N CYS A 81 1.83 7.89 -12.81
CA CYS A 81 1.11 7.54 -14.03
C CYS A 81 1.43 6.10 -14.45
N GLU A 82 0.68 5.58 -15.43
CA GLU A 82 1.04 4.34 -16.10
C GLU A 82 2.32 4.52 -16.93
N SER A 83 3.14 3.47 -16.99
CA SER A 83 4.42 3.49 -17.71
C SER A 83 4.25 3.61 -19.22
N ASN A 84 3.06 3.36 -19.78
CA ASN A 84 2.78 3.58 -21.20
C ASN A 84 2.89 5.07 -21.58
N PHE A 85 2.82 5.97 -20.60
CA PHE A 85 3.04 7.40 -20.76
C PHE A 85 4.49 7.83 -20.44
N ALA A 86 5.38 6.87 -20.14
CA ALA A 86 6.77 7.19 -19.82
C ALA A 86 7.49 7.73 -21.05
N ASN A 87 8.05 8.94 -20.93
CA ASN A 87 8.88 9.55 -21.97
C ASN A 87 10.37 9.37 -21.68
N GLU A 88 10.73 8.98 -20.45
CA GLU A 88 12.11 8.80 -20.01
C GLU A 88 12.64 7.40 -20.36
N LYS A 89 13.96 7.30 -20.52
CA LYS A 89 14.64 6.01 -20.75
C LYS A 89 15.06 5.29 -19.47
N ASN A 90 15.07 6.00 -18.34
CA ASN A 90 15.52 5.51 -17.04
C ASN A 90 14.40 5.73 -16.01
N TYR A 91 13.70 4.67 -15.64
CA TYR A 91 12.56 4.76 -14.72
C TYR A 91 12.36 3.45 -13.97
N PHE A 92 11.50 3.49 -12.97
CA PHE A 92 10.98 2.33 -12.25
C PHE A 92 9.50 2.14 -12.53
N VAL A 93 9.04 0.88 -12.49
CA VAL A 93 7.62 0.53 -12.62
C VAL A 93 7.22 -0.40 -11.50
N ILE A 94 6.14 -0.06 -10.82
CA ILE A 94 5.45 -0.93 -9.87
C ILE A 94 4.47 -1.79 -10.65
N ASN A 95 4.57 -3.11 -10.51
CA ASN A 95 3.71 -4.05 -11.21
C ASN A 95 3.30 -5.25 -10.33
N ASP A 96 2.16 -5.86 -10.66
CA ASP A 96 1.59 -7.02 -9.95
C ASP A 96 2.26 -8.35 -10.35
N ARG A 97 3.03 -8.33 -11.45
CA ARG A 97 3.78 -9.46 -11.99
C ARG A 97 5.11 -9.03 -12.58
N ILE A 98 6.01 -10.00 -12.76
CA ILE A 98 7.24 -9.77 -13.51
C ILE A 98 6.88 -9.68 -15.00
N ASP A 99 7.05 -8.49 -15.59
CA ASP A 99 6.87 -8.25 -17.03
C ASP A 99 8.16 -7.70 -17.63
N THR A 100 8.83 -8.53 -18.44
CA THR A 100 10.11 -8.17 -19.07
C THR A 100 9.97 -7.06 -20.12
N LYS A 101 8.74 -6.77 -20.59
CA LYS A 101 8.49 -5.63 -21.49
C LYS A 101 8.57 -4.29 -20.76
N LEU A 102 8.24 -4.27 -19.46
CA LEU A 102 8.25 -3.06 -18.64
C LEU A 102 9.65 -2.76 -18.08
N GLY A 103 10.49 -3.79 -17.92
CA GLY A 103 11.86 -3.65 -17.48
C GLY A 103 12.44 -4.93 -16.88
N LYS A 104 13.61 -4.81 -16.25
CA LYS A 104 14.22 -5.90 -15.49
C LYS A 104 13.69 -5.88 -14.06
N LEU A 105 13.57 -7.05 -13.44
CA LEU A 105 13.23 -7.13 -12.02
C LEU A 105 14.34 -6.48 -11.19
N TYR A 106 13.98 -5.43 -10.46
CA TYR A 106 14.88 -4.76 -9.51
C TYR A 106 14.68 -5.31 -8.10
N LYS A 107 13.42 -5.47 -7.67
CA LYS A 107 13.09 -5.99 -6.34
C LYS A 107 11.72 -6.66 -6.28
N THR A 108 11.65 -7.77 -5.56
CA THR A 108 10.39 -8.37 -5.14
C THR A 108 10.08 -7.91 -3.72
N ILE A 109 8.88 -7.36 -3.53
CA ILE A 109 8.42 -6.81 -2.26
C ILE A 109 7.24 -7.63 -1.77
N LYS A 110 7.40 -8.29 -0.62
CA LYS A 110 6.32 -9.05 0.01
C LYS A 110 5.47 -8.12 0.88
N LEU A 111 4.15 -8.19 0.70
CA LEU A 111 3.17 -7.46 1.50
C LEU A 111 2.49 -8.36 2.53
N GLY A 112 2.59 -7.95 3.80
CA GLY A 112 1.94 -8.61 4.92
C GLY A 112 2.24 -10.11 5.01
N LYS A 113 1.36 -10.84 5.70
CA LYS A 113 1.45 -12.31 5.84
C LYS A 113 0.66 -13.09 4.80
N GLN A 114 -0.25 -12.44 4.05
CA GLN A 114 -1.03 -13.11 3.00
C GLN A 114 -0.17 -13.61 1.82
N GLY A 115 1.08 -13.14 1.72
CA GLY A 115 2.01 -13.59 0.68
C GLY A 115 1.73 -12.95 -0.66
N THR A 116 1.10 -11.78 -0.67
CA THR A 116 0.98 -10.95 -1.86
C THR A 116 2.34 -10.30 -2.16
N TYR A 117 2.71 -10.24 -3.43
CA TYR A 117 3.95 -9.64 -3.87
C TYR A 117 3.66 -8.47 -4.80
N ILE A 118 4.49 -7.44 -4.68
CA ILE A 118 4.63 -6.37 -5.65
C ILE A 118 6.03 -6.48 -6.25
N TYR A 119 6.14 -6.24 -7.55
CA TYR A 119 7.40 -6.28 -8.27
C TYR A 119 7.78 -4.85 -8.66
N LEU A 120 8.95 -4.43 -8.22
CA LEU A 120 9.57 -3.20 -8.67
C LEU A 120 10.50 -3.55 -9.84
N LEU A 121 10.15 -3.07 -11.01
CA LEU A 121 10.90 -3.22 -12.25
C LEU A 121 11.68 -1.95 -12.53
N CYS A 122 12.80 -2.05 -13.22
CA CYS A 122 13.65 -0.94 -13.61
C CYS A 122 13.95 -0.98 -15.10
N GLN A 123 14.18 0.21 -15.68
CA GLN A 123 14.59 0.37 -17.07
C GLN A 123 15.83 1.26 -17.15
N GLY A 124 16.74 0.93 -18.08
CA GLY A 124 17.95 1.71 -18.34
C GLY A 124 18.88 1.81 -17.14
N ASN A 125 19.44 3.00 -16.91
CA ASN A 125 20.40 3.26 -15.84
C ASN A 125 19.77 3.23 -14.43
N ALA A 126 18.44 3.32 -14.34
CA ALA A 126 17.73 3.18 -13.06
C ALA A 126 17.99 1.80 -12.42
N CYS A 127 18.27 0.77 -13.23
CA CYS A 127 18.61 -0.56 -12.72
C CYS A 127 19.91 -0.62 -11.91
N TYR A 128 20.80 0.36 -12.06
CA TYR A 128 22.11 0.38 -11.40
C TYR A 128 22.15 1.36 -10.21
N SER A 129 21.03 1.98 -9.85
CA SER A 129 20.95 2.83 -8.68
C SER A 129 20.84 1.95 -7.42
N HIS A 130 21.98 1.55 -6.86
CA HIS A 130 22.10 0.90 -5.56
C HIS A 130 22.70 1.88 -4.55
#